data_AF-A0A3L7PW78-F1
#
_entry.id   AF-A0A3L7PW78-F1
#
_cell.length_a   1.000
_cell.length_b   1.000
_cell.length_c   1.000
_cell.angle_alpha   90.00
_cell.angle_beta   90.00
_cell.angle_gamma   90.00
#
_symmetry.space_group_name_H-M   'P 1'
#
loop_
_entity.id
_entity.type
_entity.pdbx_description
1 polymer ?
#
loop_
_entity_poly.entity_id
_entity_poly.type
_entity_poly.pdbx_seq_one_letter_code
_entity_poly.pdbx_strand_id
1 'polypeptide(L)'
;MNPDDHVCLCFRVSQRKLVNFMERERPRVASQLSECLGAGTGCQWCVPFLRKLHAQWERGEVPQLTVAPAEYAARRSQYRSSGIRSEPATSEIDPSAPVDVAVETESQYHSGRASMPGRNDPSQPIRVPLTQLRRGQRAIVDCSELTDLPEGDRCLLHAMGMHHECEVRVCRPGTPCIVQIDSTRLGISGDVARKIFVTPIADSPGSSGAPETRA
;
A
#
# COMPACT_ATOMS: atom_id res chain seq x y z
N MET A 1 23.96 -6.13 -9.64
CA MET A 1 23.50 -4.94 -8.90
C MET A 1 24.55 -4.57 -7.88
N ASN A 2 24.68 -3.30 -7.52
CA ASN A 2 25.43 -2.85 -6.35
C ASN A 2 24.55 -2.96 -5.09
N PRO A 3 25.14 -2.98 -3.88
CA PRO A 3 24.37 -3.10 -2.64
C PRO A 3 23.37 -1.95 -2.41
N ASP A 4 23.62 -0.76 -2.97
CA ASP A 4 22.72 0.39 -2.89
C ASP A 4 21.57 0.36 -3.90
N ASP A 5 21.62 -0.53 -4.88
CA ASP A 5 20.54 -0.65 -5.85
C ASP A 5 19.28 -1.26 -5.22
N HIS A 6 18.14 -0.74 -5.66
CA HIS A 6 16.83 -1.09 -5.15
C HIS A 6 16.36 -2.44 -5.70
N VAL A 7 16.26 -3.43 -4.82
CA VAL A 7 15.62 -4.72 -5.12
C VAL A 7 14.10 -4.54 -5.11
N CYS A 8 13.54 -3.92 -4.07
CA CYS A 8 12.12 -3.56 -4.08
C CYS A 8 11.94 -2.16 -4.69
N LEU A 9 11.56 -2.11 -5.97
CA LEU A 9 11.31 -0.84 -6.68
C LEU A 9 10.01 -0.13 -6.25
N CYS A 10 9.08 -0.82 -5.57
CA CYS A 10 7.88 -0.19 -4.99
C CYS A 10 8.23 0.69 -3.79
N PHE A 11 8.95 0.12 -2.83
CA PHE A 11 9.24 0.76 -1.54
C PHE A 11 10.68 1.26 -1.42
N ARG A 12 11.45 1.22 -2.53
CA ARG A 12 12.86 1.62 -2.60
C ARG A 12 13.70 0.97 -1.49
N VAL A 13 13.58 -0.35 -1.39
CA VAL A 13 14.41 -1.16 -0.48
C VAL A 13 15.63 -1.66 -1.26
N SER A 14 16.82 -1.20 -0.84
CA SER A 14 18.09 -1.61 -1.43
C SER A 14 18.52 -2.99 -0.95
N GLN A 15 19.42 -3.64 -1.71
CA GLN A 15 19.96 -4.93 -1.32
C GLN A 15 20.67 -4.85 0.04
N ARG A 16 21.42 -3.77 0.32
CA ARG A 16 22.07 -3.53 1.62
C ARG A 16 21.08 -3.52 2.77
N LYS A 17 19.91 -2.88 2.60
CA LYS A 17 18.86 -2.88 3.63
C LYS A 17 18.35 -4.28 3.92
N LEU A 18 18.15 -5.10 2.88
CA LEU A 18 17.71 -6.49 3.03
C LEU A 18 18.77 -7.35 3.74
N VAL A 19 20.05 -7.23 3.34
CA VAL A 19 21.16 -7.94 3.98
C VAL A 19 21.27 -7.57 5.45
N ASN A 20 21.30 -6.27 5.77
CA ASN A 20 21.36 -5.80 7.16
C ASN A 20 20.14 -6.22 7.99
N PHE A 21 18.96 -6.33 7.36
CA PHE A 21 17.76 -6.85 8.01
C PHE A 21 17.91 -8.35 8.31
N MET A 22 18.37 -9.16 7.35
CA MET A 22 18.58 -10.59 7.55
C MET A 22 19.59 -10.88 8.66
N GLU A 23 20.68 -10.12 8.72
CA GLU A 23 21.70 -10.26 9.77
C GLU A 23 21.15 -9.93 11.17
N ARG A 24 20.32 -8.88 11.29
CA ARG A 24 19.81 -8.42 12.58
C ARG A 24 18.61 -9.23 13.07
N GLU A 25 17.62 -9.45 12.21
CA GLU A 25 16.35 -10.08 12.60
C GLU A 25 16.35 -11.60 12.40
N ARG A 26 17.28 -12.13 11.60
CA ARG A 26 17.43 -13.56 11.29
C ARG A 26 16.11 -14.23 10.89
N PRO A 27 15.45 -13.77 9.80
CA PRO A 27 14.16 -14.30 9.37
C PRO A 27 14.27 -15.80 9.05
N ARG A 28 13.32 -16.57 9.57
CA ARG A 28 13.22 -18.03 9.37
C ARG A 28 12.77 -18.40 7.96
N VAL A 29 11.93 -17.57 7.35
CA VAL A 29 11.38 -17.82 6.02
C VAL A 29 11.45 -16.56 5.16
N ALA A 30 11.62 -16.72 3.85
CA ALA A 30 11.76 -15.61 2.93
C ALA A 30 10.59 -14.60 2.95
N SER A 31 9.36 -15.03 3.29
CA SER A 31 8.20 -14.13 3.38
C SER A 31 8.33 -13.08 4.47
N GLN A 32 9.11 -13.32 5.52
CA GLN A 32 9.39 -12.34 6.59
C GLN A 32 10.24 -11.16 6.10
N LEU A 33 10.85 -11.23 4.90
CA LEU A 33 11.48 -10.06 4.29
C LEU A 33 10.48 -8.92 4.02
N SER A 34 9.18 -9.19 4.05
CA SER A 34 8.14 -8.15 4.02
C SER A 34 8.15 -7.22 5.23
N GLU A 35 8.69 -7.64 6.37
CA GLU A 35 8.90 -6.80 7.54
C GLU A 35 10.03 -5.77 7.32
N CYS A 36 10.89 -5.98 6.31
CA CYS A 36 11.86 -5.00 5.85
C CYS A 36 11.18 -3.95 4.97
N LEU A 37 10.58 -2.92 5.60
CA LEU A 37 9.98 -1.76 4.93
C LEU A 37 8.90 -2.14 3.89
N GLY A 38 8.20 -3.26 4.06
CA GLY A 38 7.18 -3.74 3.13
C GLY A 38 7.74 -4.44 1.89
N ALA A 39 9.01 -4.83 1.85
CA ALA A 39 9.60 -5.43 0.66
C ALA A 39 8.78 -6.64 0.17
N GLY A 40 8.35 -6.61 -1.09
CA GLY A 40 7.59 -7.72 -1.67
C GLY A 40 6.11 -7.74 -1.32
N THR A 41 5.51 -6.70 -0.73
CA THR A 41 4.04 -6.61 -0.54
C THR A 41 3.33 -5.77 -1.63
N GLY A 42 4.08 -5.00 -2.41
CA GLY A 42 3.55 -4.18 -3.50
C GLY A 42 3.24 -5.01 -4.75
N CYS A 43 3.79 -4.62 -5.90
CA CYS A 43 3.56 -5.33 -7.17
C CYS A 43 4.10 -6.77 -7.23
N GLN A 44 4.67 -7.35 -6.17
CA GLN A 44 5.21 -8.72 -6.14
C GLN A 44 6.36 -9.03 -7.12
N TRP A 45 6.82 -8.08 -7.95
CA TRP A 45 7.93 -8.29 -8.90
C TRP A 45 9.19 -8.81 -8.21
N CYS A 46 9.53 -8.22 -7.05
CA CYS A 46 10.77 -8.52 -6.34
C CYS A 46 10.75 -9.84 -5.54
N VAL A 47 9.59 -10.49 -5.35
CA VAL A 47 9.47 -11.66 -4.45
C VAL A 47 10.38 -12.84 -4.81
N PRO A 48 10.53 -13.26 -6.09
CA PRO A 48 11.48 -14.31 -6.43
C PRO A 48 12.92 -13.96 -6.08
N PHE A 49 13.28 -12.68 -6.21
CA PHE A 49 14.62 -12.18 -5.88
C PHE A 49 14.85 -12.11 -4.38
N LEU A 50 13.81 -11.78 -3.58
CA LEU A 50 13.84 -11.85 -2.13
C LEU A 50 14.07 -13.29 -1.65
N ARG A 51 13.36 -14.27 -2.25
CA ARG A 51 13.59 -15.70 -1.98
C ARG A 51 15.02 -16.13 -2.30
N LYS A 52 15.57 -15.68 -3.44
CA LYS A 52 16.96 -15.97 -3.83
C LYS A 52 17.97 -15.39 -2.83
N LEU A 53 17.78 -14.15 -2.39
CA LEU A 53 18.64 -13.50 -1.39
C LEU A 53 18.57 -14.21 -0.02
N HIS A 54 17.37 -14.58 0.42
CA HIS A 54 17.18 -15.33 1.67
C HIS A 54 17.86 -16.69 1.61
N ALA A 55 17.71 -17.43 0.51
CA ALA A 55 18.36 -18.72 0.32
C ALA A 55 19.89 -18.63 0.30
N GLN A 56 20.46 -17.59 -0.30
CA GLN A 56 21.92 -17.33 -0.24
C GLN A 56 22.37 -17.06 1.21
N TRP A 57 21.65 -16.19 1.92
CA TRP A 57 21.94 -15.87 3.32
C TRP A 57 21.85 -17.10 4.23
N GLU A 58 20.84 -17.94 4.04
CA GLU A 58 20.63 -19.16 4.81
C GLU A 58 21.77 -20.16 4.64
N ARG A 59 22.37 -20.23 3.44
CA ARG A 59 23.58 -21.02 3.17
C ARG A 59 24.87 -20.40 3.73
N GLY A 60 24.79 -19.21 4.33
CA GLY A 60 25.97 -18.47 4.81
C GLY A 60 26.75 -17.75 3.71
N GLU A 61 26.19 -17.63 2.51
CA GLU A 61 26.78 -16.85 1.42
C GLU A 61 26.49 -15.36 1.60
N VAL A 62 27.35 -14.51 1.02
CA VAL A 62 27.08 -13.06 0.93
C VAL A 62 25.92 -12.84 -0.05
N PRO A 63 24.74 -12.39 0.38
CA PRO A 63 23.57 -12.31 -0.49
C PRO A 63 23.76 -11.23 -1.55
N GLN A 64 23.68 -11.62 -2.82
CA GLN A 64 23.98 -10.76 -3.95
C GLN A 64 23.16 -11.14 -5.18
N LEU A 65 22.49 -10.14 -5.77
CA LEU A 65 21.83 -10.29 -7.06
C LEU A 65 22.76 -9.89 -8.22
N THR A 66 22.97 -10.83 -9.14
CA THR A 66 23.80 -10.68 -10.34
C THR A 66 22.99 -10.25 -11.56
N VAL A 67 22.13 -9.24 -11.39
CA VAL A 67 21.36 -8.63 -12.49
C VAL A 67 21.72 -7.16 -12.64
N ALA A 68 21.64 -6.60 -13.85
CA ALA A 68 21.86 -5.17 -14.05
C ALA A 68 20.65 -4.36 -13.55
N PRO A 69 20.82 -3.24 -12.81
CA PRO A 69 19.70 -2.47 -12.25
C PRO A 69 18.73 -1.93 -13.30
N ALA A 70 19.26 -1.42 -14.42
CA ALA A 70 18.46 -0.90 -15.52
C ALA A 70 17.60 -1.99 -16.18
N GLU A 71 18.20 -3.15 -16.43
CA GLU A 71 17.51 -4.31 -16.98
C GLU A 71 16.44 -4.85 -16.02
N TYR A 72 16.75 -4.91 -14.72
CA TYR A 72 15.80 -5.30 -13.70
C TYR A 72 14.56 -4.40 -13.66
N ALA A 73 14.76 -3.08 -13.76
CA ALA A 73 13.68 -2.12 -13.83
C ALA A 73 12.87 -2.25 -15.13
N ALA A 74 13.53 -2.47 -16.27
CA ALA A 74 12.86 -2.69 -17.56
C ALA A 74 11.96 -3.93 -17.56
N ARG A 75 12.47 -5.06 -17.03
CA ARG A 75 11.71 -6.31 -16.91
C ARG A 75 10.50 -6.17 -15.96
N ARG A 76 10.62 -5.37 -14.90
CA ARG A 76 9.47 -5.02 -14.05
C ARG A 76 8.38 -4.29 -14.83
N SER A 77 8.74 -3.34 -15.68
CA SER A 77 7.75 -2.60 -16.48
C SER A 77 6.96 -3.55 -17.38
N GLN A 78 7.63 -4.52 -18.01
CA GLN A 78 6.98 -5.58 -18.78
C GLN A 78 6.06 -6.45 -17.91
N TYR A 79 6.55 -6.89 -16.75
CA TYR A 79 5.75 -7.66 -15.80
C TYR A 79 4.50 -6.92 -15.32
N ARG A 80 4.58 -5.59 -15.12
CA ARG A 80 3.41 -4.78 -14.73
C ARG A 80 2.35 -4.71 -15.82
N SER A 81 2.74 -4.76 -17.09
CA SER A 81 1.78 -4.72 -18.21
C SER A 81 1.23 -6.11 -18.55
N SER A 82 2.04 -7.16 -18.42
CA SER A 82 1.66 -8.52 -18.83
C SER A 82 1.16 -9.42 -17.69
N GLY A 83 1.54 -9.13 -16.45
CA GLY A 83 1.39 -10.05 -15.30
C GLY A 83 2.30 -11.27 -15.36
N ILE A 84 3.04 -11.47 -16.46
CA ILE A 84 3.87 -12.64 -16.72
C ILE A 84 5.32 -12.29 -16.40
N ARG A 85 5.98 -13.15 -15.62
CA ARG A 85 7.43 -13.04 -15.40
C ARG A 85 8.13 -13.79 -16.53
N SER A 86 8.88 -13.08 -17.36
CA SER A 86 9.86 -13.72 -18.23
C SER A 86 10.96 -14.29 -17.34
N GLU A 87 11.11 -15.61 -17.31
CA GLU A 87 12.15 -16.24 -16.51
C GLU A 87 13.53 -15.71 -16.92
N PRO A 88 14.38 -15.26 -15.98
CA PRO A 88 15.78 -15.05 -16.32
C PRO A 88 16.39 -16.42 -16.62
N ALA A 89 16.80 -16.63 -17.87
CA ALA A 89 17.79 -17.64 -18.20
C ALA A 89 19.03 -17.42 -17.33
N THR A 90 19.10 -18.14 -16.22
CA THR A 90 20.30 -18.32 -15.42
C THR A 90 20.36 -19.81 -15.18
N SER A 91 21.29 -20.42 -15.90
CA SER A 91 21.65 -21.83 -15.86
C SER A 91 21.84 -22.33 -14.42
N GLU A 92 21.33 -23.55 -14.21
CA GLU A 92 21.58 -24.48 -13.10
C GLU A 92 20.81 -24.24 -11.79
N ILE A 93 19.57 -24.78 -11.72
CA ILE A 93 19.05 -25.52 -10.55
C ILE A 93 18.10 -26.65 -11.00
N ASP A 94 18.57 -27.87 -10.78
CA ASP A 94 17.93 -29.10 -10.25
C ASP A 94 16.38 -29.21 -10.18
N PRO A 95 15.74 -30.27 -10.73
CA PRO A 95 14.27 -30.42 -10.85
C PRO A 95 13.48 -30.86 -9.59
N SER A 96 14.05 -30.82 -8.39
CA SER A 96 13.46 -31.55 -7.26
C SER A 96 12.73 -30.68 -6.22
N ALA A 97 11.64 -30.02 -6.62
CA ALA A 97 10.58 -29.62 -5.68
C ALA A 97 9.20 -29.51 -6.37
N PRO A 98 8.15 -30.17 -5.85
CA PRO A 98 6.87 -30.33 -6.54
C PRO A 98 6.08 -29.02 -6.59
N VAL A 99 5.64 -28.67 -7.79
CA VAL A 99 4.65 -27.64 -8.07
C VAL A 99 3.30 -28.30 -8.22
N ASP A 100 2.44 -28.19 -7.21
CA ASP A 100 1.01 -28.47 -7.36
C ASP A 100 0.21 -27.60 -6.39
N VAL A 101 -0.54 -26.65 -6.94
CA VAL A 101 -1.99 -26.57 -6.70
C VAL A 101 -2.58 -25.65 -7.74
N ALA A 102 -3.27 -26.27 -8.68
CA ALA A 102 -4.32 -25.64 -9.47
C ALA A 102 -5.45 -25.26 -8.50
N VAL A 103 -5.93 -24.02 -8.57
CA VAL A 103 -7.29 -23.71 -8.15
C VAL A 103 -7.99 -23.13 -9.36
N GLU A 104 -8.89 -23.97 -9.87
CA GLU A 104 -9.77 -23.71 -10.99
C GLU A 104 -10.69 -22.52 -10.68
N THR A 105 -10.92 -21.77 -11.74
CA THR A 105 -11.89 -20.69 -11.85
C THR A 105 -13.31 -21.21 -11.72
N GLU A 106 -14.11 -20.62 -10.82
CA GLU A 106 -15.56 -20.52 -11.02
C GLU A 106 -16.06 -19.10 -10.74
N SER A 107 -16.33 -18.45 -11.87
CA SER A 107 -17.27 -17.35 -12.03
C SER A 107 -18.68 -17.85 -11.71
N GLN A 108 -19.39 -17.20 -10.78
CA GLN A 108 -20.84 -16.94 -10.86
C GLN A 108 -21.36 -16.39 -9.54
N TYR A 109 -21.69 -15.10 -9.49
CA TYR A 109 -22.91 -14.64 -8.83
C TYR A 109 -23.57 -13.56 -9.68
N HIS A 110 -24.43 -14.07 -10.56
CA HIS A 110 -25.73 -13.57 -10.99
C HIS A 110 -26.09 -12.08 -10.80
N SER A 111 -26.39 -11.50 -11.96
CA SER A 111 -27.16 -10.30 -12.24
C SER A 111 -28.55 -10.24 -11.60
N GLY A 112 -29.01 -9.00 -11.37
CA GLY A 112 -30.41 -8.61 -11.17
C GLY A 112 -30.54 -7.69 -9.95
N ARG A 113 -31.17 -6.51 -9.99
CA ARG A 113 -32.18 -5.97 -10.90
C ARG A 113 -32.35 -4.47 -10.59
N ALA A 114 -32.82 -3.71 -11.56
CA ALA A 114 -33.00 -2.26 -11.54
C ALA A 114 -34.15 -1.75 -10.65
N SER A 115 -34.11 -0.42 -10.44
CA SER A 115 -35.21 0.53 -10.17
C SER A 115 -35.67 0.67 -8.70
N MET A 116 -35.97 1.85 -8.14
CA MET A 116 -36.13 3.24 -8.58
C MET A 116 -36.22 4.13 -7.30
N PRO A 117 -36.46 5.46 -7.36
CA PRO A 117 -35.84 6.45 -6.45
C PRO A 117 -36.75 6.93 -5.31
N GLY A 118 -36.13 7.65 -4.38
CA GLY A 118 -36.77 8.78 -3.71
C GLY A 118 -36.92 8.63 -2.20
N ARG A 119 -36.18 9.47 -1.46
CA ARG A 119 -36.75 10.41 -0.49
C ARG A 119 -35.77 11.56 -0.30
N ASN A 120 -36.21 12.73 -0.74
CA ASN A 120 -35.58 14.02 -0.51
C ASN A 120 -35.91 14.40 0.95
N ASP A 121 -34.89 14.59 1.79
CA ASP A 121 -35.04 15.16 3.13
C ASP A 121 -34.03 16.31 3.29
N PRO A 122 -34.42 17.52 3.73
CA PRO A 122 -33.69 18.76 3.50
C PRO A 122 -32.67 19.09 4.61
N SER A 123 -31.87 18.12 5.03
CA SER A 123 -30.78 18.32 6.02
C SER A 123 -29.42 17.89 5.48
N GLN A 124 -29.18 18.12 4.18
CA GLN A 124 -27.93 17.68 3.54
C GLN A 124 -26.72 18.28 4.28
N PRO A 125 -25.86 17.42 4.87
CA PRO A 125 -24.66 17.89 5.53
C PRO A 125 -23.73 18.47 4.46
N ILE A 126 -23.22 19.67 4.72
CA ILE A 126 -22.37 20.42 3.79
C ILE A 126 -21.12 19.59 3.50
N ARG A 127 -21.01 19.12 2.25
CA ARG A 127 -19.87 18.34 1.76
C ARG A 127 -18.75 19.30 1.38
N VAL A 128 -17.55 19.05 1.89
CA VAL A 128 -16.36 19.87 1.60
C VAL A 128 -15.20 19.00 1.14
N PRO A 129 -14.32 19.49 0.26
CA PRO A 129 -13.05 18.83 -0.04
C PRO A 129 -12.19 18.64 1.21
N LEU A 130 -11.42 17.56 1.25
CA LEU A 130 -10.49 17.26 2.34
C LEU A 130 -9.50 18.41 2.61
N THR A 131 -9.17 19.21 1.59
CA THR A 131 -8.29 20.38 1.69
C THR A 131 -8.87 21.54 2.49
N GLN A 132 -10.20 21.57 2.71
CA GLN A 132 -10.88 22.62 3.48
C GLN A 132 -10.93 22.32 4.97
N LEU A 133 -10.58 21.10 5.38
CA LEU A 133 -10.52 20.72 6.80
C LEU A 133 -9.28 21.32 7.48
N ARG A 134 -9.46 21.72 8.74
CA ARG A 134 -8.38 22.26 9.58
C ARG A 134 -7.67 21.16 10.36
N ARG A 135 -6.47 21.45 10.84
CA ARG A 135 -5.74 20.55 11.74
C ARG A 135 -6.60 20.19 12.95
N GLY A 136 -6.74 18.90 13.21
CA GLY A 136 -7.51 18.33 14.30
C GLY A 136 -8.93 17.93 13.93
N GLN A 137 -9.49 18.49 12.85
CA GLN A 137 -10.87 18.29 12.45
C GLN A 137 -11.10 16.85 11.94
N ARG A 138 -12.24 16.29 12.32
CA ARG A 138 -12.71 14.96 11.90
C ARG A 138 -13.81 15.08 10.86
N ALA A 139 -13.84 14.13 9.93
CA ALA A 139 -14.87 14.06 8.89
C ALA A 139 -15.07 12.62 8.44
N ILE A 140 -16.23 12.33 7.86
CA ILE A 140 -16.54 11.05 7.23
C ILE A 140 -16.33 11.20 5.72
N VAL A 141 -15.59 10.28 5.11
CA VAL A 141 -15.38 10.29 3.66
C VAL A 141 -16.63 9.77 2.96
N ASP A 142 -17.11 10.53 1.97
CA ASP A 142 -18.15 10.02 1.08
C ASP A 142 -17.51 9.40 -0.17
N CYS A 143 -17.63 8.09 -0.27
CA CYS A 143 -17.04 7.30 -1.34
C CYS A 143 -17.89 7.26 -2.62
N SER A 144 -19.11 7.80 -2.63
CA SER A 144 -19.94 7.87 -3.83
C SER A 144 -19.31 8.72 -4.95
N GLU A 145 -18.40 9.64 -4.59
CA GLU A 145 -17.71 10.54 -5.53
C GLU A 145 -16.21 10.25 -5.70
N LEU A 146 -15.71 9.15 -5.14
CA LEU A 146 -14.35 8.68 -5.47
C LEU A 146 -14.20 8.26 -6.95
N THR A 147 -15.27 8.32 -7.74
CA THR A 147 -15.37 7.91 -9.15
C THR A 147 -14.53 8.79 -10.07
N ASP A 148 -14.20 10.02 -9.63
CA ASP A 148 -13.32 10.94 -10.35
C ASP A 148 -11.81 10.72 -10.07
N LEU A 149 -11.49 9.75 -9.23
CA LEU A 149 -10.12 9.29 -9.03
C LEU A 149 -9.79 8.15 -9.99
N PRO A 150 -8.55 8.11 -10.53
CA PRO A 150 -8.04 6.95 -11.25
C PRO A 150 -8.25 5.67 -10.44
N GLU A 151 -8.61 4.58 -11.11
CA GLU A 151 -8.84 3.27 -10.47
C GLU A 151 -7.67 2.82 -9.59
N GLY A 152 -6.44 3.12 -10.01
CA GLY A 152 -5.22 2.86 -9.23
C GLY A 152 -5.16 3.61 -7.91
N ASP A 153 -5.59 4.87 -7.88
CA ASP A 153 -5.62 5.68 -6.66
C ASP A 153 -6.74 5.20 -5.73
N ARG A 154 -7.90 4.86 -6.28
CA ARG A 154 -9.02 4.26 -5.52
C ARG A 154 -8.59 2.97 -4.82
N CYS A 155 -7.94 2.07 -5.56
CA CYS A 155 -7.47 0.79 -5.04
C CYS A 155 -6.43 0.98 -3.92
N LEU A 156 -5.49 1.91 -4.11
CA LEU A 156 -4.50 2.24 -3.08
C LEU A 156 -5.16 2.81 -1.82
N LEU A 157 -6.07 3.77 -1.96
CA LEU A 157 -6.76 4.37 -0.81
C LEU A 157 -7.59 3.32 -0.06
N HIS A 158 -8.32 2.45 -0.77
CA HIS A 158 -9.07 1.35 -0.17
C HIS A 158 -8.16 0.39 0.62
N ALA A 159 -7.03 -0.01 0.04
CA ALA A 159 -6.05 -0.87 0.71
C ALA A 159 -5.44 -0.23 1.96
N MET A 160 -5.37 1.10 2.02
CA MET A 160 -4.87 1.86 3.16
C MET A 160 -5.95 2.20 4.20
N GLY A 161 -7.16 1.65 4.06
CA GLY A 161 -8.26 1.82 5.01
C GLY A 161 -9.28 2.91 4.65
N MET A 162 -9.11 3.60 3.52
CA MET A 162 -10.14 4.54 3.01
C MET A 162 -11.26 3.78 2.29
N HIS A 163 -12.16 3.19 3.07
CA HIS A 163 -13.34 2.49 2.60
C HIS A 163 -14.61 3.33 2.79
N HIS A 164 -15.76 2.79 2.38
CA HIS A 164 -17.07 3.46 2.53
C HIS A 164 -17.29 3.88 3.99
N GLU A 165 -17.63 5.14 4.21
CA GLU A 165 -17.89 5.73 5.54
C GLU A 165 -16.69 5.74 6.51
N CYS A 166 -15.45 5.75 5.99
CA CYS A 166 -14.29 5.86 6.86
C CYS A 166 -14.19 7.25 7.52
N GLU A 167 -13.84 7.24 8.81
CA GLU A 167 -13.57 8.45 9.57
C GLU A 167 -12.11 8.88 9.38
N VAL A 168 -11.92 10.16 9.07
CA VAL A 168 -10.60 10.74 8.85
C VAL A 168 -10.36 11.93 9.76
N ARG A 169 -9.15 12.00 10.32
CA ARG A 169 -8.68 13.14 11.12
C ARG A 169 -7.53 13.86 10.44
N VAL A 170 -7.63 15.17 10.24
CA VAL A 170 -6.53 15.93 9.66
C VAL A 170 -5.43 16.17 10.69
N CYS A 171 -4.27 15.56 10.48
CA CYS A 171 -3.08 15.75 11.32
C CYS A 171 -2.29 17.01 10.90
N ARG A 172 -2.18 17.25 9.59
CA ARG A 172 -1.51 18.41 9.01
C ARG A 172 -2.17 18.79 7.68
N PRO A 173 -2.81 19.96 7.57
CA PRO A 173 -3.31 20.45 6.28
C PRO A 173 -2.13 20.92 5.40
N GLY A 174 -2.27 20.85 4.08
CA GLY A 174 -1.26 21.28 3.11
C GLY A 174 -1.03 20.25 2.00
N THR A 175 0.14 20.32 1.36
CA THR A 175 0.55 19.39 0.30
C THR A 175 1.88 18.73 0.69
N PRO A 176 1.90 17.44 1.07
CA PRO A 176 0.75 16.54 1.16
C PRO A 176 -0.12 16.81 2.40
N CYS A 177 -1.42 16.57 2.26
CA CYS A 177 -2.37 16.62 3.36
C CYS A 177 -2.18 15.34 4.18
N ILE A 178 -1.82 15.47 5.46
CA ILE A 178 -1.63 14.30 6.34
C ILE A 178 -2.93 14.06 7.08
N VAL A 179 -3.57 12.95 6.75
CA VAL A 179 -4.75 12.44 7.44
C VAL A 179 -4.43 11.18 8.22
N GLN A 180 -5.14 10.98 9.31
CA GLN A 180 -5.10 9.75 10.07
C GLN A 180 -6.43 9.03 9.92
N ILE A 181 -6.35 7.72 9.67
CA ILE A 181 -7.48 6.81 9.51
C ILE A 181 -7.14 5.61 10.37
N ASP A 182 -7.99 5.33 11.36
CA ASP A 182 -7.66 4.40 12.45
C ASP A 182 -6.29 4.74 13.08
N SER A 183 -5.31 3.84 12.96
CA SER A 183 -3.93 4.04 13.41
C SER A 183 -2.97 4.52 12.32
N THR A 184 -3.42 4.63 11.08
CA THR A 184 -2.56 4.83 9.91
C THR A 184 -2.52 6.30 9.49
N ARG A 185 -1.32 6.85 9.33
CA ARG A 185 -1.12 8.22 8.81
C ARG A 185 -0.83 8.17 7.31
N LEU A 186 -1.70 8.79 6.53
CA LEU A 186 -1.62 8.85 5.08
C LEU A 186 -1.26 10.25 4.62
N GLY A 187 -0.20 10.36 3.81
CA GLY A 187 0.13 11.56 3.09
C GLY A 187 -0.59 11.58 1.75
N ILE A 188 -1.62 12.41 1.62
CA ILE A 188 -2.43 12.54 0.41
C ILE A 188 -1.90 13.71 -0.42
N SER A 189 -1.65 13.49 -1.71
CA SER A 189 -1.25 14.58 -2.60
C SER A 189 -2.36 15.63 -2.71
N GLY A 190 -1.99 16.88 -3.06
CA GLY A 190 -2.96 17.96 -3.18
C GLY A 190 -4.05 17.65 -4.21
N ASP A 191 -3.68 17.01 -5.33
CA ASP A 191 -4.60 16.68 -6.43
C ASP A 191 -5.60 15.60 -6.02
N VAL A 192 -5.16 14.59 -5.27
CA VAL A 192 -6.03 13.53 -4.74
C VAL A 192 -6.92 14.11 -3.63
N ALA A 193 -6.37 14.92 -2.72
CA ALA A 193 -7.12 15.52 -1.61
C ALA A 193 -8.24 16.46 -2.07
N ARG A 194 -8.09 17.15 -3.22
CA ARG A 194 -9.14 18.00 -3.80
C ARG A 194 -10.34 17.23 -4.31
N LYS A 195 -10.14 15.97 -4.68
CA LYS A 195 -11.17 15.09 -5.23
C LYS A 195 -11.84 14.21 -4.17
N ILE A 196 -11.31 14.18 -2.95
CA ILE A 196 -11.91 13.46 -1.83
C ILE A 196 -12.85 14.42 -1.11
N PHE A 197 -14.15 14.16 -1.23
CA PHE A 197 -15.18 14.89 -0.52
C PHE A 197 -15.49 14.23 0.82
N VAL A 198 -15.67 15.07 1.83
CA VAL A 198 -15.89 14.64 3.20
C VAL A 198 -17.01 15.44 3.85
N THR A 199 -17.69 14.82 4.80
CA THR A 199 -18.70 15.44 5.66
C THR A 199 -18.07 15.71 7.03
N PRO A 200 -17.87 16.98 7.42
CA PRO A 200 -17.30 17.30 8.72
C PRO A 200 -18.17 16.78 9.86
N ILE A 201 -17.54 16.12 10.84
CA ILE A 201 -18.19 15.79 12.11
C ILE A 201 -17.97 17.01 13.03
N ALA A 202 -19.04 17.52 13.65
CA ALA A 202 -18.91 18.53 14.68
C ALA A 202 -18.19 17.91 15.89
N ASP A 203 -16.93 18.27 16.10
CA ASP A 203 -16.22 17.92 17.32
C ASP A 203 -16.97 18.56 18.49
N SER A 204 -17.55 17.75 19.36
CA SER A 204 -18.06 18.22 20.64
C SER A 204 -16.85 18.73 21.45
N PRO A 205 -16.78 20.01 21.86
CA PRO A 205 -15.66 20.49 22.67
C PRO A 205 -15.82 19.92 24.09
N GLY A 206 -15.09 18.84 24.40
CA GLY A 206 -15.26 18.14 25.68
C GLY A 206 -14.12 17.21 26.06
N SER A 207 -12.93 17.77 26.34
CA SER A 207 -12.20 17.52 27.60
C SER A 207 -10.89 18.30 27.60
N SER A 208 -10.92 19.34 28.42
CA SER A 208 -9.79 20.06 28.99
C SER A 208 -8.63 19.15 29.35
N GLY A 209 -7.45 19.45 28.83
CA GLY A 209 -6.20 19.02 29.44
C GLY A 209 -6.11 19.60 30.86
N ALA A 210 -6.05 18.73 31.86
CA ALA A 210 -5.66 19.10 33.20
C ALA A 210 -4.20 19.60 33.17
N PRO A 211 -3.85 20.69 33.87
CA PRO A 211 -2.46 20.99 34.16
C PRO A 211 -1.97 20.02 35.24
N GLU A 212 -0.96 19.22 34.88
CA GLU A 212 -0.27 18.30 35.77
C GLU A 212 0.63 19.12 36.71
N THR A 213 0.31 19.11 38.00
CA THR A 213 1.09 19.71 39.07
C THR A 213 2.36 18.89 39.33
N ARG A 214 3.54 19.51 39.15
CA ARG A 214 4.87 19.10 39.66
C ARG A 214 5.79 20.33 39.45
N ALA A 215 6.50 20.91 40.41
CA ALA A 215 6.79 20.63 41.81
C ALA A 215 6.99 21.97 42.54
#